data_AF-A0A6J7QXB9-F1
#
_entry.id   AF-A0A6J7QXB9-F1
#
_cell.length_a   1.000
_cell.length_b   1.000
_cell.length_c   1.000
_cell.angle_alpha   90.00
_cell.angle_beta   90.00
_cell.angle_gamma   90.00
#
_symmetry.space_group_name_H-M   'P 1'
#
loop_
_entity.id
_entity.type
_entity.pdbx_description
1 polymer ?
#
loop_
_entity_poly.entity_id
_entity_poly.type
_entity_poly.pdbx_seq_one_letter_code
_entity_poly.pdbx_strand_id
1 'polypeptide(L)'
;MLPFKGLYWYGSWEPGRLQRHVYPVPDPRNPFLGVHLTVTVDGRAKIGPTAIPSLWREDYGGVGGFSLGETWDIARTYPSFLGSSHHDVPGLIRTELPKYSRKHLVRQGQSLVPSVRPADFTTKGRPGVRAQLLNVREGKLEMDFVVRPGQRSTHVLNAVSPAWTSSLAVAEYVVERIVV
;
A
#
# COMPACT_ATOMS: atom_id res chain seq x y z
N MET A 1 -4.20 -8.15 -11.19
CA MET A 1 -3.74 -7.52 -9.93
C MET A 1 -3.06 -6.21 -10.28
N LEU A 2 -3.26 -5.17 -9.48
CA LEU A 2 -2.55 -3.90 -9.61
C LEU A 2 -1.56 -3.74 -8.45
N PRO A 3 -0.25 -3.58 -8.72
CA PRO A 3 0.74 -3.35 -7.67
C PRO A 3 0.72 -1.89 -7.23
N PHE A 4 0.68 -1.65 -5.92
CA PHE A 4 0.83 -0.32 -5.32
C PHE A 4 2.09 -0.28 -4.45
N LYS A 5 3.07 0.53 -4.85
CA LYS A 5 4.33 0.75 -4.14
C LYS A 5 4.17 1.71 -2.97
N GLY A 6 4.57 1.23 -1.80
CA GLY A 6 4.73 1.97 -0.57
C GLY A 6 6.20 2.32 -0.30
N LEU A 7 6.49 3.62 -0.29
CA LEU A 7 7.77 4.17 0.13
C LEU A 7 7.75 4.51 1.62
N TYR A 8 8.90 4.33 2.28
CA TYR A 8 9.07 4.60 3.70
C TYR A 8 10.35 5.38 3.96
N TRP A 9 10.34 6.24 4.97
CA TRP A 9 11.52 6.90 5.51
C TRP A 9 11.54 6.81 7.03
N TYR A 10 12.71 6.65 7.61
CA TYR A 10 12.92 6.62 9.06
C TYR A 10 13.37 7.99 9.56
N GLY A 11 12.81 8.37 10.70
CA GLY A 11 13.15 9.58 11.44
C GLY A 11 14.49 9.43 12.17
N SER A 12 15.25 10.50 12.26
CA SER A 12 16.48 10.64 13.05
C SER A 12 16.21 11.03 14.51
N TRP A 13 14.94 11.07 14.92
CA TRP A 13 14.56 11.33 16.30
C TRP A 13 15.02 10.20 17.22
N GLU A 14 15.39 10.58 18.43
CA GLU A 14 15.60 9.62 19.52
C GLU A 14 14.34 8.77 19.74
N PRO A 15 14.50 7.47 20.04
CA PRO A 15 13.39 6.59 20.38
C PRO A 15 12.48 7.20 21.46
N GLY A 16 11.17 7.07 21.27
CA GLY A 16 10.17 7.60 22.21
C GLY A 16 9.74 9.05 21.96
N ARG A 17 10.35 9.77 21.00
CA ARG A 17 9.83 11.08 20.57
C ARG A 17 8.44 10.98 19.91
N LEU A 18 8.20 9.92 19.14
CA LEU A 18 6.87 9.52 18.69
C LEU A 18 6.49 8.25 19.47
N GLN A 19 5.45 8.32 20.29
CA GLN A 19 5.07 7.21 21.19
C GLN A 19 3.90 6.38 20.66
N ARG A 20 3.17 6.89 19.67
CA ARG A 20 1.98 6.24 19.11
C ARG A 20 1.97 6.40 17.60
N HIS A 21 1.28 5.48 16.93
CA HIS A 21 0.97 5.65 15.52
C HIS A 21 -0.02 6.81 15.32
N VAL A 22 0.20 7.60 14.27
CA VAL A 22 -0.66 8.74 13.90
C VAL A 22 -1.07 8.56 12.44
N TYR A 23 -2.37 8.55 12.21
CA TYR A 23 -2.99 8.35 10.90
C TYR A 23 -3.91 9.54 10.58
N PRO A 24 -4.02 9.93 9.30
CA PRO A 24 -5.06 10.86 8.88
C PRO A 24 -6.44 10.19 8.97
N VAL A 25 -7.49 11.01 9.00
CA VAL A 25 -8.84 10.51 8.77
C VAL A 25 -8.93 10.01 7.32
N PRO A 26 -9.41 8.78 7.07
CA PRO A 26 -9.51 8.24 5.70
C PRO A 26 -10.47 9.05 4.83
N ASP A 27 -10.12 9.24 3.55
CA ASP A 27 -11.07 9.72 2.53
C ASP A 27 -11.92 8.53 2.05
N PRO A 28 -13.26 8.57 2.17
CA PRO A 28 -14.12 7.45 1.75
C PRO A 28 -13.94 7.04 0.28
N ARG A 29 -13.53 7.97 -0.60
CA ARG A 29 -13.31 7.70 -2.02
C ARG A 29 -12.06 6.89 -2.29
N ASN A 30 -11.07 6.98 -1.39
CA ASN A 30 -9.80 6.29 -1.50
C ASN A 30 -9.23 6.01 -0.08
N PRO A 31 -9.82 5.07 0.68
CA PRO A 31 -9.63 4.94 2.12
C PRO A 31 -8.22 4.49 2.55
N PHE A 32 -7.40 4.04 1.60
CA PHE A 32 -6.03 3.61 1.83
C PHE A 32 -4.98 4.69 1.51
N LEU A 33 -5.41 5.90 1.10
CA LEU A 33 -4.51 7.02 0.84
C LEU A 33 -4.28 7.85 2.11
N GLY A 34 -3.02 8.18 2.33
CA GLY A 34 -2.60 8.93 3.50
C GLY A 34 -1.12 8.75 3.74
N VAL A 35 -0.53 9.60 4.57
CA VAL A 35 0.82 9.40 5.08
C VAL A 35 0.68 9.06 6.54
N HIS A 36 1.24 7.93 6.97
CA HIS A 36 1.18 7.53 8.37
C HIS A 36 2.51 7.81 9.03
N LEU A 37 2.46 8.18 10.30
CA LEU A 37 3.60 8.21 11.19
C LEU A 37 3.45 7.01 12.11
N THR A 38 4.38 6.07 12.02
CA THR A 38 4.36 4.81 12.76
C THR A 38 5.58 4.69 13.64
N VAL A 39 5.44 3.97 14.75
CA VAL A 39 6.54 3.66 15.66
C VAL A 39 6.97 2.22 15.40
N THR A 40 8.26 1.98 15.22
CA THR A 40 8.81 0.64 15.07
C THR A 40 9.05 -0.03 16.43
N VAL A 41 9.34 -1.33 16.43
CA VAL A 41 9.58 -2.11 17.66
C VAL A 41 10.76 -1.61 18.49
N ASP A 42 11.74 -0.97 17.85
CA ASP A 42 12.89 -0.30 18.46
C ASP A 42 12.62 1.18 18.80
N GLY A 43 11.36 1.62 18.76
CA GLY A 43 10.92 2.95 19.18
C GLY A 43 11.22 4.08 18.17
N ARG A 44 11.75 3.77 16.98
CA ARG A 44 12.01 4.78 15.94
C ARG A 44 10.75 5.21 15.22
N ALA A 45 10.72 6.47 14.79
CA ALA A 45 9.64 6.98 13.94
C ALA A 45 9.86 6.56 12.48
N LYS A 46 8.79 6.16 11.80
CA LYS A 46 8.75 5.81 10.38
C LYS A 46 7.57 6.50 9.70
N ILE A 47 7.82 7.16 8.59
CA ILE A 47 6.79 7.81 7.78
C ILE A 47 6.51 7.02 6.48
N GLY A 48 5.23 6.93 6.11
CA GLY A 48 4.73 6.15 4.97
C GLY A 48 3.60 5.20 5.40
N PRO A 49 3.19 4.22 4.57
CA PRO A 49 3.57 4.07 3.17
C PRO A 49 2.94 5.15 2.28
N THR A 50 3.43 5.21 1.05
CA THR A 50 2.69 5.74 -0.11
C THR A 50 1.80 4.64 -0.71
N ALA A 51 0.93 4.98 -1.65
CA ALA A 51 0.16 4.05 -2.47
C ALA A 51 0.37 4.36 -3.95
N ILE A 52 1.64 4.41 -4.38
CA ILE A 52 2.00 4.80 -5.74
C ILE A 52 1.74 3.62 -6.67
N PRO A 53 0.93 3.75 -7.71
CA PRO A 53 0.76 2.67 -8.67
C PRO A 53 2.09 2.31 -9.35
N SER A 54 2.34 1.01 -9.50
CA SER A 54 3.51 0.47 -10.19
C SER A 54 3.12 -0.28 -11.46
N LEU A 55 4.08 -0.45 -12.36
CA LEU A 55 3.92 -1.15 -13.62
C LEU A 55 4.48 -2.58 -13.60
N TRP A 56 5.18 -3.01 -12.56
CA TRP A 56 5.61 -4.40 -12.40
C TRP A 56 5.49 -4.83 -10.94
N ARG A 57 5.41 -6.13 -10.69
CA ARG A 57 5.02 -6.64 -9.36
C ARG A 57 6.14 -6.53 -8.34
N GLU A 58 7.38 -6.60 -8.79
CA GLU A 58 8.59 -6.64 -7.96
C GLU A 58 9.32 -5.27 -7.90
N ASP A 59 8.58 -4.16 -7.88
CA ASP A 59 9.11 -2.79 -7.82
C ASP A 59 9.61 -2.39 -6.41
N TYR A 60 10.66 -3.09 -5.95
CA TYR A 60 11.28 -2.88 -4.64
C TYR A 60 12.50 -1.97 -4.67
N GLY A 61 13.03 -1.62 -5.85
CA GLY A 61 14.13 -0.66 -5.97
C GLY A 61 14.78 -0.60 -7.35
N GLY A 62 15.02 0.62 -7.84
CA GLY A 62 15.68 0.85 -9.13
C GLY A 62 14.90 0.21 -10.28
N VAL A 63 15.61 -0.54 -11.12
CA VAL A 63 15.05 -1.36 -12.21
C VAL A 63 14.95 -2.84 -11.84
N GLY A 64 15.17 -3.18 -10.55
CA GLY A 64 15.05 -4.55 -10.06
C GLY A 64 13.63 -5.07 -10.22
N GLY A 65 13.49 -6.34 -10.61
CA GLY A 65 12.20 -6.97 -10.81
C GLY A 65 11.44 -6.51 -12.07
N PHE A 66 12.04 -5.65 -12.90
CA PHE A 66 11.41 -5.20 -14.13
C PHE A 66 11.15 -6.35 -15.10
N SER A 67 9.93 -6.38 -15.64
CA SER A 67 9.51 -7.33 -16.67
C SER A 67 8.64 -6.61 -17.69
N LEU A 68 9.05 -6.65 -18.97
CA LEU A 68 8.28 -6.08 -20.08
C LEU A 68 6.90 -6.72 -20.20
N GLY A 69 6.83 -8.05 -20.04
CA GLY A 69 5.57 -8.79 -20.08
C GLY A 69 4.60 -8.33 -18.98
N GLU A 70 5.08 -8.25 -17.74
CA GLU A 70 4.24 -7.77 -16.63
C GLU A 70 3.80 -6.32 -16.80
N THR A 71 4.72 -5.47 -17.28
CA THR A 71 4.44 -4.07 -17.60
C THR A 71 3.27 -3.96 -18.56
N TRP A 72 3.29 -4.77 -19.61
CA TRP A 72 2.24 -4.79 -20.61
C TRP A 72 0.91 -5.33 -20.06
N ASP A 73 0.95 -6.40 -19.27
CA ASP A 73 -0.26 -6.97 -18.63
C ASP A 73 -0.92 -5.99 -17.65
N ILE A 74 -0.11 -5.30 -16.84
CA ILE A 74 -0.59 -4.29 -15.90
C ILE A 74 -1.11 -3.07 -16.66
N ALA A 75 -0.39 -2.60 -17.67
CA ALA A 75 -0.81 -1.47 -18.51
C ALA A 75 -2.16 -1.73 -19.19
N ARG A 76 -2.43 -2.96 -19.66
CA ARG A 76 -3.73 -3.35 -20.23
C ARG A 76 -4.87 -3.40 -19.20
N THR A 77 -4.54 -3.67 -17.94
CA THR A 77 -5.52 -3.73 -16.83
C THR A 77 -5.86 -2.32 -16.31
N TYR A 78 -4.94 -1.38 -16.48
CA TYR A 78 -5.02 -0.02 -15.94
C TYR A 78 -6.22 0.81 -16.44
N PRO A 79 -6.64 0.75 -17.72
CA PRO A 79 -7.84 1.42 -18.21
C PRO A 79 -9.12 1.05 -17.46
N SER A 80 -9.31 -0.22 -17.10
CA SER A 80 -10.47 -0.66 -16.29
C SER A 80 -10.50 0.01 -14.93
N PHE A 81 -9.34 0.31 -14.34
CA PHE A 81 -9.25 1.04 -13.09
C PHE A 81 -9.45 2.55 -13.30
N LEU A 82 -8.82 3.14 -14.31
CA LEU A 82 -8.96 4.58 -14.63
C LEU A 82 -10.41 4.99 -14.94
N GLY A 83 -11.17 4.13 -15.62
CA GLY A 83 -12.58 4.37 -15.95
C GLY A 83 -13.56 4.03 -14.83
N SER A 84 -13.09 3.64 -13.65
CA SER A 84 -13.93 3.21 -12.54
C SER A 84 -14.70 4.36 -11.92
N SER A 85 -16.01 4.19 -11.71
CA SER A 85 -16.83 5.12 -10.91
C SER A 85 -16.64 4.93 -9.40
N HIS A 86 -15.98 3.85 -8.98
CA HIS A 86 -15.79 3.51 -7.57
C HIS A 86 -14.55 4.14 -6.94
N HIS A 87 -13.61 4.64 -7.76
CA HIS A 87 -12.32 5.15 -7.30
C HIS A 87 -12.00 6.46 -8.00
N ASP A 88 -11.55 7.47 -7.24
CA ASP A 88 -10.98 8.69 -7.84
C ASP A 88 -9.51 8.43 -8.22
N VAL A 89 -9.31 7.69 -9.32
CA VAL A 89 -7.97 7.31 -9.80
C VAL A 89 -7.13 8.52 -10.24
N PRO A 90 -7.67 9.52 -10.95
CA PRO A 90 -6.92 10.75 -11.23
C PRO A 90 -6.48 11.47 -9.94
N GLY A 91 -7.36 11.55 -8.94
CA GLY A 91 -7.04 12.09 -7.62
C GLY A 91 -5.97 11.28 -6.90
N LEU A 92 -6.04 9.94 -6.96
CA LEU A 92 -5.01 9.04 -6.42
C LEU A 92 -3.65 9.32 -7.06
N ILE A 93 -3.57 9.35 -8.39
CA ILE A 93 -2.30 9.62 -9.11
C ILE A 93 -1.76 11.00 -8.73
N ARG A 94 -2.61 12.03 -8.72
CA ARG A 94 -2.24 13.41 -8.38
C ARG A 94 -1.71 13.52 -6.95
N THR A 95 -2.25 12.76 -6.01
CA THR A 95 -1.86 12.81 -4.59
C THR A 95 -0.66 11.92 -4.26
N GLU A 96 -0.51 10.79 -4.94
CA GLU A 96 0.54 9.81 -4.67
C GLU A 96 1.84 10.06 -5.43
N LEU A 97 1.80 10.47 -6.71
CA LEU A 97 3.03 10.70 -7.49
C LEU A 97 3.98 11.73 -6.85
N PRO A 98 3.50 12.88 -6.32
CA PRO A 98 4.39 13.83 -5.65
C PRO A 98 5.13 13.25 -4.43
N LYS A 99 4.61 12.18 -3.81
CA LYS A 99 5.21 11.52 -2.64
C LYS A 99 6.48 10.73 -2.95
N TYR A 100 6.85 10.57 -4.24
CA TYR A 100 8.22 10.18 -4.61
C TYR A 100 9.27 11.17 -4.05
N SER A 101 8.90 12.45 -3.95
CA SER A 101 9.71 13.44 -3.24
C SER A 101 9.60 13.22 -1.73
N ARG A 102 10.70 12.81 -1.10
CA ARG A 102 10.83 12.71 0.36
C ARG A 102 10.33 13.97 1.05
N LYS A 103 10.72 15.15 0.55
CA LYS A 103 10.33 16.45 1.13
C LYS A 103 8.81 16.65 1.11
N HIS A 104 8.14 16.24 0.02
CA HIS A 104 6.69 16.33 -0.10
C HIS A 104 5.99 15.36 0.85
N LEU A 105 6.42 14.08 0.86
CA LEU A 105 5.89 13.06 1.78
C LEU A 105 5.97 13.52 3.24
N VAL A 106 7.13 14.03 3.66
CA VAL A 106 7.33 14.45 5.05
C VAL A 106 6.52 15.68 5.42
N ARG A 107 6.34 16.62 4.47
CA ARG A 107 5.46 17.78 4.67
C ARG A 107 4.00 17.38 4.88
N GLN A 108 3.53 16.29 4.28
CA GLN A 108 2.18 15.78 4.57
C GLN A 108 2.08 15.21 5.99
N GLY A 109 3.15 14.61 6.53
CA GLY A 109 3.20 14.22 7.93
C GLY A 109 3.14 15.41 8.90
N GLN A 110 3.58 16.59 8.46
CA GLN A 110 3.56 17.81 9.28
C GLN A 110 2.15 18.31 9.60
N SER A 111 1.14 18.04 8.76
CA SER A 111 -0.24 18.38 9.09
C SER A 111 -0.83 17.51 10.20
N LEU A 112 -0.27 16.31 10.41
CA LEU A 112 -0.68 15.39 11.46
C LEU A 112 0.11 15.59 12.75
N VAL A 113 1.42 15.84 12.62
CA VAL A 113 2.33 16.10 13.74
C VAL A 113 3.12 17.38 13.42
N PRO A 114 2.69 18.55 13.95
CA PRO A 114 3.26 19.85 13.59
C PRO A 114 4.76 20.03 13.86
N SER A 115 5.37 19.17 14.69
CA SER A 115 6.80 19.16 14.96
C SER A 115 7.64 18.45 13.90
N VAL A 116 7.02 17.71 12.97
CA VAL A 116 7.72 17.04 11.86
C VAL A 116 8.35 18.07 10.92
N ARG A 117 9.60 17.81 10.52
CA ARG A 117 10.34 18.59 9.53
C ARG A 117 10.91 17.64 8.46
N PRO A 118 11.07 18.11 7.20
CA PRO A 118 11.72 17.32 6.14
C PRO A 118 13.14 16.85 6.45
N ALA A 119 13.82 17.51 7.40
CA ALA A 119 15.17 17.13 7.85
C ALA A 119 15.15 15.98 8.86
N ASP A 120 14.01 15.66 9.47
CA ASP A 120 13.91 14.60 10.46
C ASP A 120 13.93 13.22 9.80
N PHE A 121 13.31 13.06 8.63
CA PHE A 121 13.17 11.77 7.96
C PHE A 121 14.12 11.66 6.77
N THR A 122 15.30 11.09 7.00
CA THR A 122 16.40 11.09 6.02
C THR A 122 16.84 9.69 5.60
N THR A 123 16.62 8.67 6.42
CA THR A 123 17.02 7.29 6.12
C THR A 123 15.94 6.59 5.32
N LYS A 124 16.26 6.13 4.11
CA LYS A 124 15.31 5.44 3.24
C LYS A 124 15.03 4.03 3.77
N GLY A 125 13.75 3.67 3.87
CA GLY A 125 13.33 2.30 4.17
C GLY A 125 13.18 1.43 2.94
N ARG A 126 13.10 0.12 3.15
CA ARG A 126 12.76 -0.84 2.09
C ARG A 126 11.34 -0.56 1.61
N PRO A 127 11.09 -0.39 0.30
CA PRO A 127 9.75 -0.31 -0.23
C PRO A 127 8.95 -1.58 0.06
N GLY A 128 7.64 -1.45 0.11
CA GLY A 128 6.72 -2.58 0.05
C GLY A 128 5.84 -2.46 -1.19
N VAL A 129 5.41 -3.58 -1.78
CA VAL A 129 4.45 -3.58 -2.87
C VAL A 129 3.19 -4.30 -2.42
N ARG A 130 2.04 -3.60 -2.46
CA ARG A 130 0.74 -4.17 -2.16
C ARG A 130 0.18 -4.83 -3.41
N ALA A 131 -0.06 -6.14 -3.28
CA ALA A 131 -0.69 -6.98 -4.29
C ALA A 131 -2.21 -6.80 -4.30
N GLN A 132 -2.71 -5.67 -4.81
CA GLN A 132 -4.13 -5.34 -4.73
C GLN A 132 -4.92 -6.01 -5.87
N LEU A 133 -5.92 -6.80 -5.52
CA LEU A 133 -6.81 -7.41 -6.51
C LEU A 133 -7.77 -6.34 -7.08
N LEU A 134 -7.96 -6.38 -8.40
CA LEU A 134 -8.88 -5.54 -9.15
C LEU A 134 -9.90 -6.45 -9.84
N ASN A 135 -11.18 -6.20 -9.61
CA ASN A 135 -12.25 -6.71 -10.43
C ASN A 135 -12.29 -5.92 -11.75
N VAL A 136 -11.81 -6.53 -12.83
CA VAL A 136 -11.70 -5.87 -14.15
C VAL A 136 -13.04 -5.57 -14.81
N ARG A 137 -14.12 -6.26 -14.42
CA ARG A 137 -15.46 -6.04 -14.97
C ARG A 137 -16.12 -4.83 -14.34
N GLU A 138 -15.97 -4.68 -13.03
CA GLU A 138 -16.51 -3.55 -12.26
C GLU A 138 -15.53 -2.38 -12.15
N GLY A 139 -14.26 -2.57 -12.53
CA GLY A 139 -13.20 -1.58 -12.35
C GLY A 139 -12.88 -1.30 -10.87
N LYS A 140 -13.21 -2.22 -9.96
CA LYS A 140 -13.16 -1.97 -8.50
C LYS A 140 -12.04 -2.75 -7.83
N LEU A 141 -11.28 -2.09 -6.94
CA LEU A 141 -10.33 -2.76 -6.06
C LEU A 141 -11.09 -3.58 -4.99
N GLU A 142 -10.66 -4.82 -4.79
CA GLU A 142 -11.25 -5.69 -3.78
C GLU A 142 -10.83 -5.28 -2.37
N MET A 143 -11.80 -4.95 -1.53
CA MET A 143 -11.54 -4.42 -0.20
C MET A 143 -11.54 -5.49 0.90
N ASP A 144 -12.00 -6.70 0.59
CA ASP A 144 -12.09 -7.84 1.52
C ASP A 144 -11.18 -9.01 1.08
N PHE A 145 -10.99 -9.99 1.94
CA PHE A 145 -10.26 -11.21 1.63
C PHE A 145 -10.95 -12.00 0.51
N VAL A 146 -10.22 -12.26 -0.57
CA VAL A 146 -10.74 -13.08 -1.68
C VAL A 146 -10.06 -14.44 -1.65
N VAL A 147 -10.84 -15.45 -1.27
CA VAL A 147 -10.45 -16.87 -1.31
C VAL A 147 -11.37 -17.59 -2.30
N ARG A 148 -10.78 -18.40 -3.17
CA ARG A 148 -11.49 -19.15 -4.21
C ARG A 148 -11.07 -20.61 -4.22
N PRO A 149 -12.02 -21.56 -4.24
CA PRO A 149 -11.70 -22.97 -4.43
C PRO A 149 -11.29 -23.23 -5.88
N GLY A 150 -10.34 -24.14 -6.07
CA GLY A 150 -10.03 -24.82 -7.32
C GLY A 150 -10.29 -26.31 -7.17
N GLN A 151 -10.15 -27.09 -8.25
CA GLN A 151 -10.44 -28.54 -8.22
C GLN A 151 -9.60 -29.31 -7.18
N ARG A 152 -8.35 -28.89 -6.97
CA ARG A 152 -7.39 -29.51 -6.04
C ARG A 152 -6.49 -28.45 -5.38
N SER A 153 -6.99 -27.23 -5.25
CA SER A 153 -6.24 -26.09 -4.77
C SER A 153 -7.16 -25.08 -4.11
N THR A 154 -6.60 -24.26 -3.22
CA THR A 154 -7.28 -23.08 -2.70
C THR A 154 -6.45 -21.86 -3.04
N HIS A 155 -7.08 -20.86 -3.65
CA HIS A 155 -6.42 -19.65 -4.12
C HIS A 155 -6.76 -18.49 -3.18
N VAL A 156 -5.74 -17.92 -2.54
CA VAL A 156 -5.84 -16.69 -1.76
C VAL A 156 -5.41 -15.53 -2.66
N LEU A 157 -6.38 -14.79 -3.19
CA LEU A 157 -6.19 -13.84 -4.28
C LEU A 157 -6.06 -12.39 -3.81
N ASN A 158 -6.64 -12.06 -2.66
CA ASN A 158 -6.54 -10.72 -2.06
C ASN A 158 -6.32 -10.87 -0.56
N ALA A 159 -5.05 -10.85 -0.12
CA ALA A 159 -4.66 -10.90 1.29
C ALA A 159 -3.82 -9.66 1.63
N VAL A 160 -4.46 -8.50 1.48
CA VAL A 160 -3.88 -7.18 1.77
C VAL A 160 -4.20 -6.76 3.20
N SER A 161 -3.63 -5.63 3.67
CA SER A 161 -3.90 -5.10 5.02
C SER A 161 -5.41 -5.14 5.33
N PRO A 162 -5.83 -5.72 6.47
CA PRO A 162 -5.04 -6.03 7.67
C PRO A 162 -4.49 -7.47 7.78
N ALA A 163 -4.25 -8.19 6.66
CA ALA A 163 -3.85 -9.61 6.62
C ALA A 163 -2.76 -10.03 7.62
N TRP A 164 -1.75 -9.19 7.86
CA TRP A 164 -0.67 -9.50 8.80
C TRP A 164 -1.20 -9.66 10.23
N THR A 165 -1.96 -8.68 10.71
CA THR A 165 -2.54 -8.68 12.07
C THR A 165 -3.57 -9.78 12.23
N SER A 166 -4.39 -10.02 11.20
CA SER A 166 -5.46 -11.03 11.23
C SER A 166 -5.02 -12.41 10.72
N SER A 167 -3.71 -12.67 10.60
CA SER A 167 -3.19 -13.84 9.90
C SER A 167 -3.69 -15.18 10.44
N LEU A 168 -3.80 -15.33 11.76
CA LEU A 168 -4.31 -16.54 12.40
C LEU A 168 -5.80 -16.77 12.10
N ALA A 169 -6.63 -15.74 12.27
CA ALA A 169 -8.06 -15.81 11.96
C ALA A 169 -8.32 -16.02 10.46
N VAL A 170 -7.51 -15.42 9.59
CA VAL A 170 -7.58 -15.64 8.14
C VAL A 170 -7.20 -17.08 7.81
N ALA A 171 -6.21 -17.66 8.48
CA ALA A 171 -5.83 -19.06 8.27
C ALA A 171 -6.98 -20.02 8.64
N GLU A 172 -7.63 -19.82 9.78
CA GLU A 172 -8.84 -20.56 10.18
C GLU A 172 -9.95 -20.42 9.13
N TYR A 173 -10.26 -19.18 8.73
CA TYR A 173 -11.24 -18.88 7.69
C TYR A 173 -10.95 -19.59 6.36
N VAL A 174 -9.67 -19.67 5.96
CA VAL A 174 -9.26 -20.38 4.74
C VAL A 174 -9.46 -21.87 4.90
N VAL A 175 -8.98 -22.48 6.00
CA VAL A 175 -9.05 -23.93 6.24
C VAL A 175 -10.50 -24.43 6.25
N GLU A 176 -11.43 -23.70 6.87
CA GLU A 176 -12.86 -24.03 6.86
C GLU A 176 -13.48 -24.07 5.45
N ARG A 177 -12.88 -23.38 4.49
CA ARG A 177 -13.36 -23.26 3.10
C ARG A 177 -12.62 -24.16 2.13
N ILE A 178 -11.62 -24.91 2.60
CA ILE A 178 -10.98 -25.95 1.80
C ILE A 178 -11.99 -27.08 1.65
N VAL A 179 -12.59 -27.19 0.47
CA VAL A 179 -13.38 -28.36 0.10
C VAL A 179 -12.40 -29.47 -0.24
N VAL A 180 -12.40 -30.54 0.56
CA VAL A 180 -11.62 -31.76 0.34
C VAL A 180 -12.36 -32.67 -0.64
#